data_AF-A0A2J7TH17-F1
#
_entry.id   AF-A0A2J7TH17-F1
#
_cell.length_a   1.000
_cell.length_b   1.000
_cell.length_c   1.000
_cell.angle_alpha   90.00
_cell.angle_beta   90.00
_cell.angle_gamma   90.00
#
_symmetry.space_group_name_H-M   'P 1'
#
loop_
_entity.id
_entity.type
_entity.pdbx_description
1 polymer ?
#
loop_
_entity_poly.entity_id
_entity_poly.type
_entity_poly.pdbx_seq_one_letter_code
_entity_poly.pdbx_strand_id
1 'polypeptide(L)'
;MCDYSLEMYASRPARESEKYVTTRFPSGSIGLATPGDCSTAVCVQYDTHLNLEGISSDLQTRLGVQPAEHVVFARLEHGAYRDGVKFGNGKEISLQLLGSGVSVTLVDVRPAKEETPAKVEEVLEPAE
;
A
#
# COMPACT_ATOMS: atom_id res chain seq x y z
N MET A 1 14.13 -5.03 8.49
CA MET A 1 15.12 -4.52 7.53
C MET A 1 14.52 -4.68 6.15
N CYS A 2 13.93 -3.61 5.60
CA CYS A 2 13.33 -3.66 4.26
C CYS A 2 14.44 -3.37 3.25
N ASP A 3 14.84 -4.44 2.56
CA ASP A 3 15.89 -4.46 1.55
C ASP A 3 15.29 -3.98 0.22
N TYR A 4 15.14 -2.66 0.06
CA TYR A 4 14.80 -2.08 -1.24
C TYR A 4 16.00 -1.34 -1.78
N SER A 5 16.43 -1.76 -2.98
CA SER A 5 17.37 -1.10 -3.89
C SER A 5 16.89 0.29 -4.38
N LEU A 6 16.21 1.03 -3.49
CA LEU A 6 15.82 2.43 -3.58
C LEU A 6 16.75 3.24 -2.67
N GLU A 7 18.06 3.04 -2.76
CA GLU A 7 19.07 3.79 -1.99
C GLU A 7 18.99 5.32 -2.20
N MET A 8 18.17 5.78 -3.14
CA MET A 8 18.00 7.19 -3.49
C MET A 8 16.64 7.80 -3.12
N TYR A 9 15.69 7.02 -2.59
CA TYR A 9 14.34 7.51 -2.26
C TYR A 9 14.03 7.32 -0.76
N ALA A 10 13.58 8.39 -0.12
CA ALA A 10 13.07 8.31 1.24
C ALA A 10 11.91 7.32 1.27
N SER A 11 11.98 6.33 2.18
CA SER A 11 10.87 5.40 2.41
C SER A 11 10.22 5.74 3.74
N ARG A 12 8.89 5.80 3.74
CA ARG A 12 8.10 5.96 4.97
C ARG A 12 7.11 4.80 5.13
N PRO A 13 6.83 4.36 6.36
CA PRO A 13 5.75 3.43 6.61
C PRO A 13 4.42 4.08 6.21
N ALA A 14 3.53 3.28 5.64
CA ALA A 14 2.18 3.70 5.35
C ALA A 14 1.42 4.00 6.66
N ARG A 15 0.59 5.05 6.63
CA ARG A 15 -0.27 5.45 7.74
C ARG A 15 -1.70 5.00 7.48
N GLU A 16 -2.36 4.59 8.55
CA GLU A 16 -3.76 4.20 8.55
C GLU A 16 -4.65 5.34 8.04
N SER A 17 -5.67 5.01 7.24
CA SER A 17 -6.61 5.99 6.65
C SER A 17 -5.97 7.04 5.73
N GLU A 18 -4.72 6.85 5.32
CA GLU A 18 -4.08 7.74 4.36
C GLU A 18 -4.25 7.23 2.92
N LYS A 19 -4.46 8.18 2.01
CA LYS A 19 -4.59 7.93 0.57
C LYS A 19 -3.22 8.04 -0.09
N TYR A 20 -2.89 7.01 -0.83
CA TYR A 20 -1.70 6.85 -1.64
C TYR A 20 -2.10 6.69 -3.11
N VAL A 21 -1.13 6.79 -3.99
CA VAL A 21 -1.30 6.52 -5.42
C VAL A 21 -0.16 5.64 -5.90
N THR A 22 -0.46 4.68 -6.76
CA THR A 22 0.59 3.96 -7.47
C THR A 22 1.25 4.90 -8.46
N THR A 23 2.56 5.09 -8.33
CA THR A 23 3.34 5.89 -9.26
C THR A 23 4.48 5.07 -9.82
N ARG A 24 4.87 5.42 -11.04
CA ARG A 24 6.05 4.84 -11.66
C ARG A 24 7.27 5.63 -11.24
N PHE A 25 8.12 5.01 -10.43
CA PHE A 25 9.40 5.59 -10.05
C PHE A 25 10.35 5.59 -11.25
N PRO A 26 11.34 6.50 -11.29
CA PRO A 26 12.32 6.56 -12.38
C PRO A 26 13.23 5.33 -12.45
N SER A 27 13.25 4.49 -11.41
CA SER A 27 13.83 3.14 -11.45
C SER A 27 13.08 2.18 -12.40
N GLY A 28 11.92 2.61 -12.92
CA GLY A 28 11.04 1.80 -13.77
C GLY A 28 10.02 0.98 -12.99
N SER A 29 10.16 0.90 -11.66
CA SER A 29 9.25 0.14 -10.79
C SER A 29 8.00 0.94 -10.40
N ILE A 30 6.86 0.25 -10.30
CA ILE A 30 5.63 0.79 -9.71
C ILE A 30 5.69 0.60 -8.20
N GLY A 31 5.51 1.69 -7.46
CA GLY A 31 5.39 1.68 -6.01
C GLY A 31 4.31 2.65 -5.55
N LEU A 32 4.12 2.72 -4.24
CA LEU A 32 3.14 3.61 -3.62
C LEU A 32 3.81 4.92 -3.24
N ALA A 33 3.14 6.04 -3.53
CA ALA A 33 3.59 7.37 -3.16
C ALA A 33 2.41 8.21 -2.69
N THR A 34 2.69 9.35 -2.08
CA THR A 34 1.63 10.28 -1.64
C THR A 34 1.07 10.97 -2.89
N PRO A 35 -0.26 11.16 -3.01
CA PRO A 35 -0.81 11.95 -4.11
C PRO A 35 -0.23 13.37 -4.07
N GLY A 36 0.60 13.69 -5.06
CA GLY A 36 1.31 14.97 -5.15
C GLY A 36 2.79 14.94 -4.73
N ASP A 37 3.26 13.87 -4.08
CA ASP A 37 4.68 13.68 -3.75
C ASP A 37 5.17 12.30 -4.21
N CYS A 38 5.90 12.30 -5.33
CA CYS A 38 6.51 11.10 -5.92
C CYS A 38 7.95 10.85 -5.45
N SER A 39 8.47 11.68 -4.54
CA SER A 39 9.86 11.59 -4.03
C SER A 39 9.99 10.65 -2.84
N THR A 40 8.87 10.29 -2.20
CA THR A 40 8.86 9.41 -1.04
C THR A 40 8.09 8.13 -1.34
N ALA A 41 8.77 6.99 -1.29
CA ALA A 41 8.15 5.69 -1.42
C ALA A 41 7.44 5.31 -0.11
N VAL A 42 6.25 4.74 -0.23
CA VAL A 42 5.46 4.28 0.92
C VAL A 42 5.55 2.77 1.01
N CYS A 43 6.11 2.28 2.11
CA CYS A 43 6.17 0.85 2.40
C CYS A 43 4.95 0.44 3.22
N VAL A 44 4.20 -0.53 2.71
CA VAL A 44 3.05 -1.14 3.37
C VAL A 44 3.47 -2.50 3.91
N GLN A 45 3.00 -2.87 5.10
CA GLN A 45 3.23 -4.21 5.64
C GLN A 45 2.38 -5.25 4.89
N TYR A 46 2.93 -6.45 4.72
CA TYR A 46 2.12 -7.58 4.25
C TYR A 46 0.98 -7.86 5.26
N ASP A 47 -0.09 -8.47 4.77
CA ASP A 47 -1.35 -8.73 5.48
C ASP A 47 -2.12 -7.45 5.87
N THR A 48 -1.79 -6.31 5.27
CA THR A 48 -2.54 -5.05 5.46
C THR A 48 -3.65 -4.91 4.43
N HIS A 49 -4.84 -4.53 4.85
CA HIS A 49 -5.95 -4.29 3.94
C HIS A 49 -5.86 -2.91 3.29
N LEU A 50 -6.10 -2.87 1.99
CA LEU A 50 -6.01 -1.69 1.15
C LEU A 50 -7.28 -1.59 0.31
N ASN A 51 -7.77 -0.38 0.12
CA ASN A 51 -8.81 -0.10 -0.86
C ASN A 51 -8.17 0.47 -2.12
N LEU A 52 -8.24 -0.28 -3.22
CA LEU A 52 -7.82 0.20 -4.52
C LEU A 52 -8.97 0.94 -5.18
N GLU A 53 -8.69 2.05 -5.85
CA GLU A 53 -9.66 2.85 -6.58
C GLU A 53 -9.02 3.36 -7.88
N GLY A 54 -9.72 3.25 -9.00
CA GLY A 54 -9.21 3.61 -10.32
C GLY A 54 -8.52 2.45 -11.05
N ILE A 55 -8.94 1.21 -10.78
CA ILE A 55 -8.48 0.04 -11.54
C ILE A 55 -8.89 0.19 -13.02
N SER A 56 -7.98 -0.06 -13.96
CA SER A 56 -8.28 0.05 -15.40
C SER A 56 -9.37 -0.94 -15.85
N SER A 57 -10.23 -0.55 -16.79
CA SER A 57 -11.33 -1.39 -17.29
C SER A 57 -10.88 -2.74 -17.85
N ASP A 58 -9.66 -2.80 -18.39
CA ASP A 58 -9.03 -4.06 -18.85
C ASP A 58 -8.78 -5.02 -17.69
N LEU A 59 -8.18 -4.53 -16.59
CA LEU A 59 -7.96 -5.30 -15.38
C LEU A 59 -9.27 -5.67 -14.71
N GLN A 60 -10.26 -4.76 -14.67
CA GLN A 60 -11.60 -5.05 -14.17
C GLN A 60 -12.23 -6.24 -14.90
N THR A 61 -12.13 -6.27 -16.24
CA THR A 61 -12.68 -7.37 -17.05
C THR A 61 -11.91 -8.67 -16.86
N ARG A 62 -10.56 -8.61 -16.82
CA ARG A 62 -9.70 -9.79 -16.65
C ARG A 62 -9.80 -10.41 -15.26
N LEU A 63 -9.87 -9.58 -14.23
CA LEU A 63 -9.95 -10.02 -12.84
C LEU A 63 -11.40 -10.24 -12.41
N GLY A 64 -12.39 -9.64 -13.09
CA GLY A 64 -13.78 -9.65 -12.67
C GLY A 64 -13.98 -8.83 -11.39
N VAL A 65 -13.34 -7.65 -11.32
CA VAL A 65 -13.31 -6.76 -10.16
C VAL A 65 -13.92 -5.40 -10.52
N GLN A 66 -14.40 -4.68 -9.51
CA GLN A 66 -14.95 -3.33 -9.64
C GLN A 66 -13.83 -2.28 -9.79
N PRO A 67 -14.14 -1.03 -10.22
CA PRO A 67 -13.16 0.05 -10.30
C PRO A 67 -12.60 0.45 -8.92
N ALA A 68 -13.35 0.16 -7.85
CA ALA A 68 -12.90 0.26 -6.48
C ALA A 68 -13.12 -1.08 -5.77
N GLU A 69 -12.06 -1.67 -5.21
CA GLU A 69 -12.12 -2.99 -4.60
C GLU A 69 -11.19 -3.07 -3.38
N HIS A 70 -11.65 -3.80 -2.36
CA HIS A 70 -10.84 -4.11 -1.19
C HIS A 70 -9.88 -5.27 -1.49
N VAL A 71 -8.60 -5.04 -1.23
CA VAL A 71 -7.51 -5.99 -1.41
C VAL A 71 -6.67 -6.09 -0.15
N VAL A 72 -5.85 -7.11 -0.07
CA VAL A 72 -4.86 -7.31 0.99
C VAL A 72 -3.48 -7.27 0.38
N PHE A 73 -2.58 -6.46 0.96
CA PHE A 73 -1.18 -6.44 0.55
C PHE A 73 -0.55 -7.77 0.92
N ALA A 74 -0.10 -8.53 -0.07
CA ALA A 74 0.41 -9.88 0.14
C ALA A 74 1.72 -10.05 -0.61
N ARG A 75 2.63 -10.81 -0.02
CA ARG A 75 3.87 -11.17 -0.69
C ARG A 75 3.59 -12.29 -1.67
N LEU A 76 3.75 -12.02 -2.96
CA LEU A 76 3.68 -13.02 -4.01
C LEU A 76 4.91 -13.92 -3.93
N GLU A 77 4.68 -15.22 -3.99
CA GLU A 77 5.76 -16.22 -4.02
C GLU A 77 6.25 -16.48 -5.46
N HIS A 78 5.43 -16.12 -6.44
CA HIS A 78 5.71 -16.30 -7.87
C HIS A 78 5.75 -14.95 -8.61
N GLY A 79 6.83 -14.69 -9.34
CA GLY A 79 6.98 -13.53 -10.22
C GLY A 79 8.33 -12.84 -10.11
N ALA A 80 8.59 -11.89 -11.02
CA ALA A 80 9.77 -11.01 -10.95
C ALA A 80 9.71 -10.03 -9.77
N TYR A 81 8.51 -9.80 -9.23
CA TYR A 81 8.24 -8.89 -8.12
C TYR A 81 7.51 -9.65 -7.03
N ARG A 82 8.03 -9.52 -5.80
CA ARG A 82 7.44 -10.13 -4.60
C ARG A 82 6.26 -9.33 -4.05
N ASP A 83 6.15 -8.07 -4.43
CA ASP A 83 5.11 -7.18 -3.93
C ASP A 83 3.85 -7.24 -4.78
N GLY A 84 2.74 -7.61 -4.14
CA GLY A 84 1.45 -7.74 -4.78
C GLY A 84 0.27 -7.47 -3.86
N VAL A 85 -0.90 -7.53 -4.47
CA VAL A 85 -2.18 -7.32 -3.82
C VAL A 85 -3.10 -8.49 -4.14
N LYS A 86 -3.77 -9.00 -3.11
CA LYS A 86 -4.73 -10.09 -3.18
C LYS A 86 -6.14 -9.54 -3.02
N PHE A 87 -6.96 -9.71 -4.06
CA PHE A 87 -8.36 -9.32 -4.05
C PHE A 87 -9.19 -10.28 -3.19
N GLY A 88 -10.28 -9.78 -2.62
CA GLY A 88 -11.26 -10.61 -1.89
C GLY A 88 -11.87 -11.74 -2.73
N ASN A 89 -11.80 -11.63 -4.06
CA ASN A 89 -12.20 -12.68 -5.01
C ASN A 89 -11.18 -13.85 -5.12
N GLY A 90 -10.10 -13.83 -4.32
CA GLY A 90 -9.05 -14.85 -4.31
C GLY A 90 -8.00 -14.71 -5.42
N LYS A 91 -8.16 -13.75 -6.33
CA LYS A 91 -7.14 -13.40 -7.32
C LYS A 91 -6.06 -12.52 -6.70
N GLU A 92 -4.83 -12.67 -7.14
CA GLU A 92 -3.69 -11.85 -6.69
C GLU A 92 -2.90 -11.34 -7.89
N ILE A 93 -2.45 -10.08 -7.83
CA ILE A 93 -1.66 -9.46 -8.89
C ILE A 93 -0.49 -8.68 -8.30
N SER A 94 0.59 -8.56 -9.06
CA SER A 94 1.74 -7.73 -8.67
C SER A 94 1.39 -6.24 -8.76
N LEU A 95 2.00 -5.41 -7.91
CA LEU A 95 1.86 -3.94 -8.00
C LEU A 95 2.20 -3.40 -9.40
N GLN A 96 3.13 -4.04 -10.08
CA GLN A 96 3.56 -3.68 -11.44
C GLN A 96 2.45 -3.89 -12.48
N LEU A 97 1.63 -4.93 -12.30
CA LEU A 97 0.49 -5.22 -13.17
C LEU A 97 -0.67 -4.25 -12.93
N LEU A 98 -0.81 -3.75 -11.70
CA LEU A 98 -1.82 -2.77 -11.34
C LEU A 98 -1.64 -1.44 -12.10
N GLY A 99 -0.39 -1.11 -12.45
CA GLY A 99 -0.04 0.10 -13.17
C GLY A 99 0.01 1.35 -12.28
N SER A 100 0.39 2.48 -12.88
CA SER A 100 0.40 3.79 -12.22
C SER A 100 -0.94 4.51 -12.36
N GLY A 101 -1.30 5.33 -11.38
CA GLY A 101 -2.52 6.13 -11.36
C GLY A 101 -3.68 5.50 -10.58
N VAL A 102 -3.45 4.36 -9.93
CA VAL A 102 -4.44 3.71 -9.06
C VAL A 102 -4.30 4.30 -7.67
N SER A 103 -5.40 4.82 -7.14
CA SER A 103 -5.47 5.31 -5.77
C SER A 103 -5.54 4.11 -4.82
N VAL A 104 -4.77 4.17 -3.74
CA VAL A 104 -4.67 3.12 -2.73
C VAL A 104 -4.89 3.75 -1.37
N THR A 105 -5.93 3.35 -0.67
CA THR A 105 -6.22 3.87 0.68
C THR A 105 -5.96 2.77 1.69
N LEU A 106 -5.21 3.03 2.75
CA LEU A 106 -5.06 2.04 3.82
C LEU A 106 -6.37 1.91 4.58
N VAL A 107 -6.96 0.72 4.57
CA VAL A 107 -8.10 0.37 5.40
C VAL A 107 -7.56 -0.48 6.53
N ASP A 108 -7.28 0.14 7.67
CA ASP A 108 -6.90 -0.64 8.84
C ASP A 108 -8.09 -1.50 9.27
N VAL A 109 -8.01 -2.78 8.94
CA VAL A 109 -8.65 -3.81 9.74
C VAL A 109 -7.50 -4.42 10.50
N ARG A 110 -7.28 -3.93 11.73
CA ARG A 110 -6.59 -4.68 12.77
C ARG A 110 -6.91 -6.16 12.55
N PRO A 111 -5.94 -7.07 12.32
CA PRO A 111 -6.23 -8.46 12.58
C PRO A 111 -6.70 -8.48 14.03
N ALA A 112 -7.92 -8.94 14.27
CA ALA A 112 -8.48 -9.05 15.61
C ALA A 112 -7.60 -10.01 16.42
N LYS A 113 -6.50 -9.49 16.94
CA LYS A 113 -5.90 -9.86 18.21
C LYS A 113 -6.11 -8.65 19.10
N GLU A 114 -7.27 -8.69 19.74
CA GLU A 114 -7.52 -8.27 21.11
C GLU A 114 -6.90 -6.93 21.54
N GLU A 115 -7.79 -5.93 21.59
CA GLU A 115 -7.87 -4.89 22.64
C GLU A 115 -6.57 -4.43 23.31
N THR A 116 -6.21 -3.17 23.11
CA THR A 116 -6.37 -2.17 24.18
C THR A 116 -6.50 -0.77 23.59
N PRO A 117 -7.39 0.08 24.13
CA PRO A 117 -7.72 1.37 23.56
C PRO A 117 -6.64 2.41 23.87
N ALA A 118 -6.66 3.45 23.04
CA ALA A 118 -5.86 4.66 23.14
C ALA A 118 -5.59 5.13 24.57
N LYS A 119 -4.35 5.53 24.81
CA LYS A 119 -4.11 6.65 25.70
C LYS A 119 -3.15 7.64 25.03
N VAL A 120 -3.75 8.75 24.60
CA VAL A 120 -3.11 10.05 24.54
C VAL A 120 -2.53 10.36 25.92
N GLU A 121 -1.24 10.67 26.01
CA GLU A 121 -0.74 11.44 27.15
C GLU A 121 0.42 12.33 26.68
N GLU A 122 0.06 13.60 26.54
CA GLU A 122 0.92 14.78 26.66
C GLU A 122 1.65 14.73 28.00
N VAL A 123 2.99 14.84 28.01
CA VAL A 123 3.75 15.13 29.24
C VAL A 123 4.88 16.12 28.90
N LEU A 124 4.54 17.40 29.09
CA LEU A 124 5.26 18.41 29.85
C LEU A 124 6.80 18.31 29.92
N GLU A 125 7.47 19.23 29.22
CA GLU A 125 8.85 19.62 29.44
C GLU A 125 9.00 20.33 30.80
N PRO A 126 9.90 19.92 31.71
CA PRO A 126 10.44 20.81 32.71
C PRO A 126 11.61 21.62 32.12
N ALA A 127 11.52 22.93 32.28
CA ALA A 127 12.59 23.88 32.09
C ALA A 127 13.73 23.64 33.09
N GLU A 128 14.97 23.68 32.60
CA GLU A 128 16.16 24.16 33.34
C GLU A 128 17.04 25.00 32.41
#